data_AF-A0A1E7HVP6-F1
#
_entry.id   AF-A0A1E7HVP6-F1
#
_cell.length_a   1.000
_cell.length_b   1.000
_cell.length_c   1.000
_cell.angle_alpha   90.00
_cell.angle_beta   90.00
_cell.angle_gamma   90.00
#
_symmetry.space_group_name_H-M   'P 1'
#
loop_
_entity.id
_entity.type
_entity.pdbx_description
1 polymer ?
#
loop_
_entity_poly.entity_id
_entity_poly.type
_entity_poly.pdbx_seq_one_letter_code
_entity_poly.pdbx_strand_id
1 'polypeptide(L)'
;MHSPNPAILTRLRFTLLVLFIFFLLHSVLALQAEAKAGPQLASDDEIDFPEQLGEIVYQTQTAAASRIYIIANGHRSAINGANAVKTLQAQVETFRIGEWLINQNRIEMLLPEGFFGEMGSTSAIDANKNLFDGQRLQDALADTSHFVNAELLLHKNYGIGLEQVENRKLYHDVRDRLSSSLKPGAKILLLNRELTYLQKLRTASMLQSAPAVIETAYQQGRIAAPNAMLTIGLSHLEDIISFLEAGEIGMTGLHTTSIAFPPQNTELELLKKQVGVTVIVPRILISHGFEVKKRT
;
A
#
# COMPACT_ATOMS: atom_id res chain seq x y z
N MET A 1 3.87 -20.65 75.08
CA MET A 1 3.45 -20.25 73.71
C MET A 1 2.31 -19.25 73.85
N HIS A 2 2.57 -17.96 73.59
CA HIS A 2 1.52 -16.94 73.62
C HIS A 2 0.91 -16.83 72.23
N SER A 3 -0.37 -17.22 72.12
CA SER A 3 -1.15 -17.00 70.91
C SER A 3 -1.37 -15.50 70.72
N PRO A 4 -1.10 -14.95 69.52
CA PRO A 4 -1.28 -13.53 69.27
C PRO A 4 -2.75 -13.13 69.47
N ASN A 5 -2.95 -11.96 70.07
CA ASN A 5 -4.27 -11.43 70.38
C ASN A 5 -5.11 -11.33 69.08
N PRO A 6 -6.28 -12.00 69.01
CA PRO A 6 -7.09 -12.06 67.79
C PRO A 6 -7.50 -10.66 67.30
N ALA A 7 -7.64 -9.69 68.20
CA ALA A 7 -7.95 -8.31 67.81
C ALA A 7 -6.82 -7.64 67.00
N ILE A 8 -5.56 -8.00 67.25
CA ILE A 8 -4.40 -7.49 66.51
C ILE A 8 -4.36 -8.10 65.10
N LEU A 9 -4.65 -9.40 64.99
CA LEU A 9 -4.71 -10.08 63.69
C LEU A 9 -5.82 -9.52 62.80
N THR A 10 -7.00 -9.23 63.37
CA THR A 10 -8.13 -8.67 62.62
C THR A 10 -7.83 -7.25 62.12
N ARG A 11 -7.20 -6.40 62.96
CA ARG A 11 -6.77 -5.06 62.55
C ARG A 11 -5.73 -5.11 61.44
N LEU A 12 -4.73 -5.99 61.55
CA LEU A 12 -3.69 -6.13 60.54
C LEU A 12 -4.26 -6.60 59.18
N ARG A 13 -5.19 -7.56 59.19
CA ARG A 13 -5.87 -8.03 57.97
C ARG A 13 -6.70 -6.93 57.32
N PHE A 14 -7.39 -6.12 58.11
CA PHE A 14 -8.17 -5.00 57.59
C PHE A 14 -7.26 -3.93 56.97
N THR A 15 -6.16 -3.57 57.62
CA THR A 15 -5.18 -2.62 57.07
C THR A 15 -4.57 -3.12 55.76
N LEU A 16 -4.19 -4.40 55.69
CA LEU A 16 -3.66 -5.00 54.45
C LEU A 16 -4.68 -5.00 53.31
N LEU A 17 -5.95 -5.29 53.61
CA LEU A 17 -7.02 -5.26 52.62
C LEU A 17 -7.23 -3.84 52.07
N VAL A 18 -7.24 -2.82 52.93
CA VAL A 18 -7.38 -1.41 52.50
C VAL A 18 -6.19 -1.00 51.62
N LEU A 19 -4.96 -1.35 52.00
CA LEU A 19 -3.77 -1.06 51.19
C LEU A 19 -3.82 -1.76 49.83
N PHE A 20 -4.28 -3.01 49.78
CA PHE A 20 -4.44 -3.75 48.53
C PHE A 20 -5.50 -3.13 47.61
N ILE A 21 -6.62 -2.67 48.15
CA ILE A 21 -7.65 -1.94 47.39
C ILE A 21 -7.10 -0.62 46.86
N PHE A 22 -6.36 0.13 47.67
CA PHE A 22 -5.71 1.38 47.22
C PHE A 22 -4.69 1.12 46.12
N PHE A 23 -3.90 0.05 46.22
CA PHE A 23 -2.93 -0.35 45.20
C PHE A 23 -3.64 -0.74 43.89
N LEU A 24 -4.72 -1.53 43.95
CA LEU A 24 -5.53 -1.87 42.78
C LEU A 24 -6.15 -0.62 42.14
N LEU A 25 -6.67 0.30 42.94
CA LEU A 25 -7.25 1.56 42.43
C LEU A 25 -6.18 2.42 41.74
N HIS A 26 -4.99 2.55 42.34
CA HIS A 26 -3.86 3.24 41.74
C HIS A 26 -3.39 2.58 40.43
N SER A 27 -3.39 1.24 40.38
CA SER A 27 -3.00 0.49 39.19
C SER A 27 -3.98 0.74 38.03
N VAL A 28 -5.29 0.76 38.32
CA VAL A 28 -6.33 1.04 37.31
C VAL A 28 -6.28 2.50 36.85
N LEU A 29 -6.03 3.45 37.76
CA LEU A 29 -5.85 4.87 37.43
C LEU A 29 -4.57 5.13 36.62
N ALA A 30 -3.47 4.45 36.91
CA ALA A 30 -2.23 4.53 36.13
C ALA A 30 -2.42 3.98 34.71
N LEU A 31 -3.13 2.85 34.56
CA LEU A 31 -3.46 2.27 33.26
C LEU A 31 -4.39 3.18 32.43
N GLN A 32 -5.31 3.91 33.10
CA GLN A 32 -6.14 4.92 32.43
C GLN A 32 -5.39 6.22 32.13
N ALA A 33 -4.35 6.57 32.89
CA ALA A 33 -3.50 7.72 32.60
C ALA A 33 -2.59 7.48 31.39
N GLU A 34 -2.08 6.26 31.21
CA GLU A 34 -1.39 5.86 29.96
C GLU A 34 -2.35 5.79 28.77
N ALA A 35 -3.62 5.41 28.96
CA ALA A 35 -4.61 5.41 27.89
C ALA A 35 -5.15 6.82 27.52
N LYS A 36 -4.93 7.84 28.36
CA LYS A 36 -5.35 9.23 28.13
C LYS A 36 -4.21 10.20 27.83
N ALA A 37 -2.96 9.78 27.98
CA ALA A 37 -1.86 10.37 27.25
C ALA A 37 -1.96 9.89 25.80
N GLY A 38 -2.93 10.45 25.06
CA GLY A 38 -2.90 10.37 23.60
C GLY A 38 -1.50 10.80 23.17
N PRO A 39 -0.87 10.08 22.22
CA PRO A 39 0.48 10.40 21.79
C PRO A 39 0.50 11.89 21.45
N GLN A 40 1.31 12.65 22.18
CA GLN A 40 1.73 13.96 21.72
C GLN A 40 2.33 13.70 20.33
N LEU A 41 1.59 14.12 19.29
CA LEU A 41 2.03 14.12 17.92
C LEU A 41 3.39 14.79 17.90
N ALA A 42 4.44 13.98 17.80
CA ALA A 42 5.73 14.44 17.34
C ALA A 42 5.48 15.03 15.96
N SER A 43 5.75 16.32 15.86
CA SER A 43 5.85 17.05 14.61
C SER A 43 6.83 16.36 13.67
N ASP A 44 6.40 16.17 12.42
CA ASP A 44 7.25 16.02 11.22
C ASP A 44 8.35 14.95 11.23
N ASP A 45 7.99 13.67 11.34
CA ASP A 45 8.76 12.62 10.66
C ASP A 45 8.42 12.63 9.16
N GLU A 46 8.72 13.74 8.49
CA GLU A 46 8.68 13.81 7.03
C GLU A 46 9.74 12.85 6.49
N ILE A 47 9.33 11.96 5.60
CA ILE A 47 10.26 11.04 4.95
C ILE A 47 11.22 11.89 4.10
N ASP A 48 12.52 11.83 4.39
CA ASP A 48 13.58 12.46 3.57
C ASP A 48 13.72 11.75 2.22
N PHE A 49 12.69 11.92 1.38
CA PHE A 49 12.56 11.27 0.10
C PHE A 49 13.33 12.07 -0.97
N PRO A 50 14.22 11.44 -1.75
CA PRO A 50 15.06 12.19 -2.67
C PRO A 50 14.27 12.81 -3.82
N GLU A 51 14.26 14.14 -3.91
CA GLU A 51 13.51 14.91 -4.93
C GLU A 51 13.88 14.52 -6.37
N GLN A 52 15.10 14.03 -6.60
CA GLN A 52 15.52 13.56 -7.92
C GLN A 52 14.81 12.27 -8.37
N LEU A 53 14.21 11.51 -7.45
CA LEU A 53 13.48 10.28 -7.76
C LEU A 53 12.00 10.54 -8.01
N GLY A 54 11.41 11.58 -7.39
CA GLY A 54 10.00 11.89 -7.55
C GLY A 54 9.48 12.88 -6.50
N GLU A 55 8.18 12.81 -6.23
CA GLU A 55 7.51 13.64 -5.24
C GLU A 55 6.52 12.82 -4.42
N ILE A 56 6.48 13.07 -3.11
CA ILE A 56 5.40 12.59 -2.24
C ILE A 56 4.19 13.49 -2.45
N VAL A 57 3.09 12.91 -2.92
CA VAL A 57 1.88 13.66 -3.30
C VAL A 57 0.74 13.50 -2.29
N TYR A 58 0.86 12.52 -1.40
CA TYR A 58 -0.06 12.24 -0.30
C TYR A 58 0.66 11.42 0.76
N GLN A 59 0.40 11.72 2.03
CA GLN A 59 0.93 10.96 3.15
C GLN A 59 -0.06 10.94 4.32
N THR A 60 -0.16 9.81 5.01
CA THR A 60 -0.97 9.68 6.24
C THR A 60 -0.31 8.73 7.24
N GLN A 61 -0.62 8.93 8.52
CA GLN A 61 -0.23 8.08 9.66
C GLN A 61 1.27 7.75 9.64
N THR A 62 2.12 8.79 9.70
CA THR A 62 3.58 8.67 9.61
C THR A 62 4.21 7.81 10.71
N ALA A 63 3.53 7.61 11.83
CA ALA A 63 3.97 6.74 12.93
C ALA A 63 3.36 5.31 12.89
N ALA A 64 2.64 4.93 11.82
CA ALA A 64 2.00 3.62 11.73
C ALA A 64 3.01 2.46 11.67
N ALA A 65 2.70 1.38 12.39
CA ALA A 65 3.52 0.17 12.43
C ALA A 65 3.51 -0.62 11.11
N SER A 66 2.46 -0.48 10.30
CA SER A 66 2.37 -1.02 8.94
C SER A 66 2.25 0.10 7.94
N ARG A 67 2.96 -0.04 6.81
CA ARG A 67 3.07 1.00 5.79
C ARG A 67 2.89 0.46 4.39
N ILE A 68 2.23 1.25 3.55
CA ILE A 68 2.16 1.03 2.12
C ILE A 68 2.68 2.26 1.39
N TYR A 69 3.67 2.02 0.53
CA TYR A 69 4.19 2.98 -0.42
C TYR A 69 3.53 2.74 -1.77
N ILE A 70 2.63 3.64 -2.17
CA ILE A 70 1.94 3.57 -3.46
C ILE A 70 2.74 4.34 -4.48
N ILE A 71 3.34 3.65 -5.45
CA ILE A 71 4.22 4.26 -6.45
C ILE A 71 3.48 4.30 -7.78
N ALA A 72 3.23 5.51 -8.28
CA ALA A 72 2.73 5.67 -9.65
C ALA A 72 3.78 5.14 -10.63
N ASN A 73 3.34 4.44 -11.66
CA ASN A 73 4.21 3.81 -12.64
C ASN A 73 3.71 4.08 -14.07
N GLY A 74 4.65 4.12 -15.00
CA GLY A 74 4.37 4.09 -16.43
C GLY A 74 4.31 2.64 -16.90
N HIS A 75 3.17 2.21 -17.43
CA HIS A 75 3.05 0.86 -17.97
C HIS A 75 3.43 0.79 -19.45
N ARG A 76 3.87 -0.41 -19.87
CA ARG A 76 3.89 -0.78 -21.28
C ARG A 76 2.45 -0.84 -21.78
N SER A 77 2.25 -0.59 -23.07
CA SER A 77 0.96 -0.76 -23.70
C SER A 77 0.46 -2.19 -23.49
N ALA A 78 -0.73 -2.33 -22.89
CA ALA A 78 -1.38 -3.62 -22.69
C ALA A 78 -1.79 -4.32 -24.01
N ILE A 79 -1.74 -3.60 -25.13
CA ILE A 79 -2.15 -4.09 -26.46
C ILE A 79 -0.98 -4.75 -27.19
N ASN A 80 0.20 -4.13 -27.16
CA ASN A 80 1.35 -4.54 -27.98
C ASN A 80 2.67 -4.63 -27.21
N GLY A 81 2.66 -4.42 -25.89
CA GLY A 81 3.85 -4.47 -25.04
C GLY A 81 4.85 -3.33 -25.28
N ALA A 82 4.54 -2.36 -26.14
CA ALA A 82 5.45 -1.27 -26.46
C ALA A 82 5.63 -0.32 -25.28
N ASN A 83 6.85 0.18 -25.11
CA ASN A 83 7.13 1.31 -24.24
C ASN A 83 6.58 2.59 -24.90
N ALA A 84 5.78 3.36 -24.18
CA ALA A 84 5.54 4.75 -24.55
C ALA A 84 6.85 5.55 -24.33
N VAL A 85 6.89 6.78 -24.86
CA VAL A 85 8.09 7.67 -24.85
C VAL A 85 8.76 7.77 -23.48
N LYS A 86 8.03 7.55 -22.38
CA LYS A 86 8.51 7.69 -20.99
C LYS A 86 8.36 6.44 -20.13
N THR A 87 7.81 5.35 -20.67
CA THR A 87 7.60 4.11 -19.91
C THR A 87 8.93 3.61 -19.35
N LEU A 88 10.01 3.63 -20.15
CA LEU A 88 11.32 3.17 -19.71
C LEU A 88 11.85 3.99 -18.53
N GLN A 89 11.87 5.32 -18.66
CA GLN A 89 12.37 6.20 -17.60
C GLN A 89 11.50 6.12 -16.34
N ALA A 90 10.18 5.98 -16.48
CA ALA A 90 9.28 5.79 -15.34
C ALA A 90 9.61 4.49 -14.60
N GLN A 91 9.85 3.39 -15.33
CA GLN A 91 10.24 2.11 -14.74
C GLN A 91 11.61 2.19 -14.06
N VAL A 92 12.57 2.93 -14.63
CA VAL A 92 13.88 3.18 -14.01
C VAL A 92 13.71 3.92 -12.68
N GLU A 93 12.90 4.98 -12.66
CA GLU A 93 12.63 5.74 -11.45
C GLU A 93 11.85 4.91 -10.42
N THR A 94 10.82 4.15 -10.82
CA THR A 94 10.12 3.20 -9.94
C THR A 94 11.08 2.18 -9.32
N PHE A 95 12.03 1.65 -10.09
CA PHE A 95 13.06 0.75 -9.56
C PHE A 95 13.93 1.46 -8.51
N ARG A 96 14.41 2.68 -8.79
CA ARG A 96 15.26 3.43 -7.86
C ARG A 96 14.51 3.86 -6.59
N ILE A 97 13.23 4.17 -6.71
CA ILE A 97 12.36 4.41 -5.56
C ILE A 97 12.24 3.15 -4.71
N GLY A 98 12.01 1.99 -5.35
CA GLY A 98 12.00 0.70 -4.66
C GLY A 98 13.31 0.44 -3.94
N GLU A 99 14.46 0.56 -4.63
CA GLU A 99 15.80 0.42 -4.05
C GLU A 99 16.00 1.32 -2.83
N TRP A 100 15.60 2.58 -2.91
CA TRP A 100 15.67 3.51 -1.80
C TRP A 100 14.77 3.07 -0.63
N LEU A 101 13.52 2.66 -0.89
CA LEU A 101 12.58 2.18 0.13
C LEU A 101 13.05 0.90 0.81
N ILE A 102 13.74 0.02 0.11
CA ILE A 102 14.31 -1.21 0.66
C ILE A 102 15.37 -0.86 1.69
N ASN A 103 16.27 0.06 1.32
CA ASN A 103 17.41 0.43 2.14
C ASN A 103 17.03 1.32 3.33
N GLN A 104 16.10 2.27 3.14
CA GLN A 104 15.75 3.27 4.15
C GLN A 104 14.51 2.90 4.97
N ASN A 105 13.52 2.25 4.35
CA ASN A 105 12.22 1.97 4.97
C ASN A 105 11.91 0.47 5.11
N ARG A 106 12.85 -0.41 4.74
CA ARG A 106 12.75 -1.86 4.87
C ARG A 106 11.44 -2.40 4.29
N ILE A 107 11.11 -2.02 3.06
CA ILE A 107 10.04 -2.73 2.35
C ILE A 107 10.50 -4.16 2.04
N GLU A 108 9.64 -5.14 2.34
CA GLU A 108 9.93 -6.57 2.15
C GLU A 108 8.93 -7.25 1.23
N MET A 109 7.96 -6.48 0.71
CA MET A 109 6.92 -6.96 -0.17
C MET A 109 6.64 -5.96 -1.30
N LEU A 110 6.47 -6.50 -2.50
CA LEU A 110 5.97 -5.82 -3.68
C LEU A 110 4.55 -6.30 -3.97
N LEU A 111 3.66 -5.36 -4.26
CA LEU A 111 2.27 -5.56 -4.66
C LEU A 111 2.05 -4.96 -6.06
N PRO A 112 2.58 -5.60 -7.12
CA PRO A 112 2.46 -5.05 -8.46
C PRO A 112 1.04 -5.13 -9.03
N GLU A 113 0.61 -4.04 -9.67
CA GLU A 113 -0.54 -4.06 -10.57
C GLU A 113 -0.29 -5.03 -11.74
N GLY A 114 -1.30 -5.82 -12.10
CA GLY A 114 -1.30 -6.70 -13.26
C GLY A 114 -0.47 -7.98 -13.09
N PHE A 115 0.06 -8.23 -11.90
CA PHE A 115 0.82 -9.43 -11.61
C PHE A 115 -0.08 -10.60 -11.19
N PHE A 116 0.23 -11.76 -11.75
CA PHE A 116 -0.60 -12.96 -11.67
C PHE A 116 0.25 -14.24 -11.60
N GLY A 117 1.46 -14.14 -11.06
CA GLY A 117 2.41 -15.25 -10.92
C GLY A 117 2.28 -15.98 -9.59
N GLU A 118 3.11 -17.02 -9.43
CA GLU A 118 3.23 -17.74 -8.17
C GLU A 118 3.82 -16.84 -7.08
N MET A 119 3.31 -16.98 -5.85
CA MET A 119 3.83 -16.27 -4.68
C MET A 119 5.31 -16.64 -4.49
N GLY A 120 6.20 -15.68 -4.71
CA GLY A 120 7.63 -15.90 -4.51
C GLY A 120 7.95 -15.91 -3.03
N SER A 121 8.63 -16.96 -2.55
CA SER A 121 9.18 -16.92 -1.18
C SER A 121 10.23 -15.83 -1.09
N THR A 122 10.17 -15.02 -0.04
CA THR A 122 11.25 -14.12 0.34
C THR A 122 12.52 -14.93 0.53
N SER A 123 13.58 -14.54 -0.16
CA SER A 123 14.93 -14.94 0.23
C SER A 123 15.46 -13.87 1.17
N ALA A 124 16.43 -14.20 2.04
CA ALA A 124 17.09 -13.18 2.86
C ALA A 124 17.52 -12.01 1.96
N ILE A 125 17.13 -10.78 2.33
CA ILE A 125 17.45 -9.58 1.57
C ILE A 125 18.97 -9.47 1.50
N ASP A 126 19.51 -9.67 0.31
CA ASP A 126 20.94 -9.53 0.06
C ASP A 126 21.17 -8.09 -0.39
N ALA A 127 21.40 -7.20 0.57
CA ALA A 127 21.68 -5.78 0.33
C ALA A 127 22.93 -5.56 -0.57
N ASN A 128 23.73 -6.60 -0.82
CA ASN A 128 24.93 -6.56 -1.65
C ASN A 128 24.75 -7.21 -3.04
N LYS A 129 23.57 -7.72 -3.40
CA LYS A 129 23.34 -8.32 -4.72
C LYS A 129 23.21 -7.23 -5.79
N ASN A 130 24.24 -7.16 -6.64
CA ASN A 130 24.26 -6.53 -7.97
C ASN A 130 23.48 -5.21 -8.05
N LEU A 131 24.06 -4.15 -7.50
CA LEU A 131 23.66 -2.79 -7.82
C LEU A 131 23.66 -2.65 -9.35
N PHE A 132 22.48 -2.45 -9.94
CA PHE A 132 22.44 -2.04 -11.33
C PHE A 132 23.11 -0.68 -11.43
N ASP A 133 24.16 -0.57 -12.25
CA ASP A 133 24.51 0.73 -12.79
C ASP A 133 23.36 1.27 -13.66
N GLY A 134 23.33 2.59 -13.88
CA GLY A 134 22.23 3.24 -14.59
C GLY A 134 21.98 2.66 -15.99
N GLN A 135 23.03 2.21 -16.68
CA GLN A 135 22.93 1.70 -18.05
C GLN A 135 22.36 0.28 -18.07
N ARG A 136 22.88 -0.62 -17.22
CA ARG A 136 22.39 -2.00 -17.13
C ARG A 136 20.92 -2.07 -16.72
N LEU A 137 20.48 -1.16 -15.85
CA LEU A 137 19.06 -1.05 -15.48
C LEU A 137 18.21 -0.66 -16.68
N GLN A 138 18.64 0.37 -17.42
CA GLN A 138 17.94 0.82 -18.63
C GLN A 138 17.88 -0.29 -19.68
N ASP A 139 18.99 -0.97 -19.94
CA ASP A 139 19.06 -2.06 -20.91
C ASP A 139 18.11 -3.21 -20.52
N ALA A 140 18.10 -3.60 -19.24
CA ALA A 140 17.22 -4.64 -18.73
C ALA A 140 15.73 -4.27 -18.82
N LEU A 141 15.38 -3.01 -18.55
CA LEU A 141 14.00 -2.51 -18.64
C LEU A 141 13.57 -2.17 -20.07
N ALA A 142 14.53 -1.95 -20.98
CA ALA A 142 14.28 -1.73 -22.39
C ALA A 142 14.06 -3.05 -23.16
N ASP A 143 14.55 -4.18 -22.62
CA ASP A 143 14.37 -5.49 -23.24
C ASP A 143 12.89 -5.83 -23.40
N THR A 144 12.48 -6.04 -24.66
CA THR A 144 11.12 -6.43 -25.05
C THR A 144 11.01 -7.89 -25.45
N SER A 145 12.13 -8.63 -25.50
CA SER A 145 12.13 -10.07 -25.76
C SER A 145 11.47 -10.88 -24.64
N HIS A 146 11.55 -10.36 -23.41
CA HIS A 146 10.87 -10.88 -22.24
C HIS A 146 10.11 -9.77 -21.53
N PHE A 147 8.99 -10.12 -20.88
CA PHE A 147 8.29 -9.15 -20.05
C PHE A 147 9.07 -8.96 -18.73
N VAL A 148 9.74 -7.80 -18.62
CA VAL A 148 10.47 -7.36 -17.43
C VAL A 148 9.98 -5.96 -17.05
N ASN A 149 9.77 -5.73 -15.77
CA ASN A 149 9.42 -4.44 -15.17
C ASN A 149 10.25 -4.19 -13.91
N ALA A 150 10.10 -3.01 -13.31
CA ALA A 150 10.84 -2.60 -12.12
C ALA A 150 10.66 -3.59 -10.96
N GLU A 151 9.44 -4.05 -10.73
CA GLU A 151 9.05 -4.91 -9.62
C GLU A 151 9.66 -6.30 -9.74
N LEU A 152 9.66 -6.89 -10.94
CA LEU A 152 10.32 -8.17 -11.21
C LEU A 152 11.83 -8.06 -11.06
N LEU A 153 12.44 -6.93 -11.44
CA LEU A 153 13.87 -6.71 -11.20
C LEU A 153 14.16 -6.52 -9.71
N LEU A 154 13.36 -5.77 -8.96
CA LEU A 154 13.52 -5.61 -7.52
C LEU A 154 13.41 -6.96 -6.79
N HIS A 155 12.39 -7.75 -7.11
CA HIS A 155 12.23 -9.11 -6.60
C HIS A 155 13.48 -9.98 -6.86
N LYS A 156 13.96 -10.02 -8.11
CA LYS A 156 15.10 -10.87 -8.50
C LYS A 156 16.42 -10.45 -7.85
N ASN A 157 16.64 -9.15 -7.68
CA ASN A 157 17.94 -8.63 -7.22
C ASN A 157 18.00 -8.48 -5.70
N TYR A 158 16.91 -8.11 -5.05
CA TYR A 158 16.86 -7.90 -3.60
C TYR A 158 16.18 -9.03 -2.82
N GLY A 159 15.56 -10.00 -3.50
CA GLY A 159 14.90 -11.15 -2.84
C GLY A 159 13.57 -10.82 -2.16
N ILE A 160 12.98 -9.68 -2.50
CA ILE A 160 11.77 -9.13 -1.89
C ILE A 160 10.54 -9.91 -2.31
N GLY A 161 9.60 -10.14 -1.40
CA GLY A 161 8.39 -10.91 -1.68
C GLY A 161 7.55 -10.27 -2.78
N LEU A 162 6.93 -11.11 -3.62
CA LEU A 162 6.07 -10.66 -4.71
C LEU A 162 4.69 -11.26 -4.49
N GLU A 163 3.69 -10.42 -4.23
CA GLU A 163 2.36 -10.85 -3.84
C GLU A 163 1.28 -10.31 -4.78
N GLN A 164 0.26 -11.15 -5.01
CA GLN A 164 -0.88 -10.77 -5.84
C GLN A 164 -1.90 -9.99 -4.99
N VAL A 165 -2.09 -8.71 -5.30
CA VAL A 165 -3.14 -7.87 -4.70
C VAL A 165 -4.36 -7.72 -5.60
N GLU A 166 -4.18 -7.95 -6.90
CA GLU A 166 -5.20 -7.68 -7.90
C GLU A 166 -6.17 -8.85 -8.09
N ASN A 167 -7.46 -8.52 -8.28
CA ASN A 167 -8.48 -9.50 -8.64
C ASN A 167 -8.38 -9.86 -10.14
N ARG A 168 -7.99 -11.11 -10.42
CA ARG A 168 -7.82 -11.64 -11.78
C ARG A 168 -9.08 -11.54 -12.64
N LYS A 169 -10.26 -11.72 -12.05
CA LYS A 169 -11.52 -11.61 -12.79
C LYS A 169 -11.75 -10.16 -13.23
N LEU A 170 -11.57 -9.18 -12.33
CA LEU A 170 -11.71 -7.76 -12.67
C LEU A 170 -10.70 -7.32 -13.74
N TYR A 171 -9.45 -7.80 -13.65
CA TYR A 171 -8.45 -7.57 -14.69
C TYR A 171 -8.93 -8.02 -16.07
N HIS A 172 -9.42 -9.26 -16.15
CA HIS A 172 -9.93 -9.81 -17.41
C HIS A 172 -11.19 -9.08 -17.89
N ASP A 173 -12.13 -8.74 -17.00
CA ASP A 173 -13.33 -7.98 -17.34
C ASP A 173 -12.95 -6.62 -17.97
N VAL A 174 -11.97 -5.90 -17.41
CA VAL A 174 -11.45 -4.65 -17.99
C VAL A 174 -10.80 -4.89 -19.36
N ARG A 175 -9.93 -5.90 -19.47
CA ARG A 175 -9.21 -6.21 -20.72
C ARG A 175 -10.17 -6.57 -21.86
N ASP A 176 -11.20 -7.35 -21.56
CA ASP A 176 -12.18 -7.80 -22.55
C ASP A 176 -13.07 -6.63 -22.99
N ARG A 177 -13.37 -5.69 -22.09
CA ARG A 177 -14.09 -4.44 -22.42
C ARG A 177 -13.24 -3.51 -23.27
N LEU A 178 -11.96 -3.32 -22.96
CA LEU A 178 -11.00 -2.60 -23.80
C LEU A 178 -10.91 -3.22 -25.20
N SER A 179 -10.81 -4.53 -25.29
CA SER A 179 -10.73 -5.23 -26.58
C SER A 179 -12.02 -5.07 -27.39
N SER A 180 -13.17 -4.97 -26.72
CA SER A 180 -14.47 -4.77 -27.35
C SER A 180 -14.68 -3.34 -27.83
N SER A 181 -14.11 -2.33 -27.18
CA SER A 181 -14.21 -0.93 -27.60
C SER A 181 -13.41 -0.61 -28.86
N LEU A 182 -12.44 -1.45 -29.21
CA LEU A 182 -11.64 -1.33 -30.43
C LEU A 182 -12.33 -1.92 -31.68
N LYS A 183 -13.49 -2.59 -31.54
CA LYS A 183 -14.20 -3.22 -32.66
C LYS A 183 -15.06 -2.21 -33.45
N PRO A 184 -15.15 -2.32 -34.80
CA PRO A 184 -16.05 -1.49 -35.60
C PRO A 184 -17.51 -1.60 -35.12
N GLY A 185 -18.20 -0.46 -35.01
CA GLY A 185 -19.61 -0.40 -34.56
C GLY A 185 -19.81 -0.45 -33.03
N ALA A 186 -18.74 -0.37 -32.24
CA ALA A 186 -18.83 -0.31 -30.79
C ALA A 186 -19.61 0.94 -30.31
N LYS A 187 -20.46 0.76 -29.30
CA LYS A 187 -21.13 1.87 -28.59
C LYS A 187 -20.14 2.54 -27.64
N ILE A 188 -19.20 3.31 -28.19
CA ILE A 188 -18.03 3.88 -27.49
C ILE A 188 -18.41 4.58 -26.19
N LEU A 189 -19.47 5.41 -26.19
CA LEU A 189 -19.90 6.15 -24.98
C LEU A 189 -20.32 5.24 -23.82
N LEU A 190 -21.08 4.17 -24.10
CA LEU A 190 -21.52 3.21 -23.09
C LEU A 190 -20.32 2.42 -22.56
N LEU A 191 -19.47 1.92 -23.46
CA LEU A 191 -18.27 1.18 -23.10
C LEU A 191 -17.34 2.03 -22.23
N ASN A 192 -17.14 3.30 -22.57
CA ASN A 192 -16.30 4.19 -21.76
C ASN A 192 -16.79 4.29 -20.30
N ARG A 193 -18.11 4.39 -20.07
CA ARG A 193 -18.66 4.42 -18.71
C ARG A 193 -18.44 3.10 -17.98
N GLU A 194 -18.65 1.96 -18.66
CA GLU A 194 -18.37 0.64 -18.09
C GLU A 194 -16.89 0.47 -17.75
N LEU A 195 -15.99 0.88 -18.66
CA LEU A 195 -14.55 0.84 -18.44
C LEU A 195 -14.13 1.73 -17.28
N THR A 196 -14.62 2.97 -17.19
CA THR A 196 -14.32 3.87 -16.06
C THR A 196 -14.77 3.24 -14.73
N TYR A 197 -16.00 2.71 -14.68
CA TYR A 197 -16.49 2.03 -13.49
C TYR A 197 -15.59 0.84 -13.12
N LEU A 198 -15.26 -0.03 -14.08
CA LEU A 198 -14.45 -1.23 -13.83
C LEU A 198 -13.02 -0.90 -13.43
N GLN A 199 -12.39 0.11 -14.04
CA GLN A 199 -11.04 0.56 -13.66
C GLN A 199 -11.04 1.12 -12.24
N LYS A 200 -12.07 1.90 -11.87
CA LYS A 200 -12.22 2.41 -10.51
C LYS A 200 -12.48 1.30 -9.49
N LEU A 201 -13.31 0.31 -9.84
CA LEU A 201 -13.55 -0.88 -9.01
C LEU A 201 -12.28 -1.71 -8.83
N ARG A 202 -11.47 -1.85 -9.88
CA ARG A 202 -10.17 -2.52 -9.85
C ARG A 202 -9.20 -1.80 -8.90
N THR A 203 -9.10 -0.47 -8.98
CA THR A 203 -8.34 0.35 -8.02
C THR A 203 -8.80 0.10 -6.59
N ALA A 204 -10.10 0.22 -6.34
CA ALA A 204 -10.69 0.04 -5.02
C ALA A 204 -10.41 -1.36 -4.46
N SER A 205 -10.58 -2.41 -5.28
CA SER A 205 -10.30 -3.79 -4.89
C SER A 205 -8.85 -4.00 -4.46
N MET A 206 -7.88 -3.37 -5.14
CA MET A 206 -6.47 -3.45 -4.75
C MET A 206 -6.23 -2.78 -3.40
N LEU A 207 -6.74 -1.55 -3.20
CA LEU A 207 -6.61 -0.83 -1.93
C LEU A 207 -7.25 -1.58 -0.76
N GLN A 208 -8.39 -2.23 -0.98
CA GLN A 208 -9.05 -3.03 0.06
C GLN A 208 -8.32 -4.34 0.37
N SER A 209 -7.65 -4.95 -0.62
CA SER A 209 -6.98 -6.24 -0.44
C SER A 209 -5.59 -6.10 0.18
N ALA A 210 -4.88 -5.02 -0.12
CA ALA A 210 -3.49 -4.83 0.28
C ALA A 210 -3.22 -5.02 1.78
N PRO A 211 -4.02 -4.45 2.72
CA PRO A 211 -3.80 -4.65 4.15
C PRO A 211 -3.81 -6.12 4.57
N ALA A 212 -4.77 -6.90 4.06
CA ALA A 212 -4.92 -8.31 4.42
C ALA A 212 -3.77 -9.17 3.85
N VAL A 213 -3.29 -8.85 2.64
CA VAL A 213 -2.15 -9.54 2.03
C VAL A 213 -0.88 -9.31 2.85
N ILE A 214 -0.62 -8.06 3.25
CA ILE A 214 0.56 -7.69 4.07
C ILE A 214 0.47 -8.36 5.44
N GLU A 215 -0.68 -8.25 6.11
CA GLU A 215 -0.90 -8.84 7.42
C GLU A 215 -0.71 -10.37 7.40
N THR A 216 -1.23 -11.04 6.38
CA THR A 216 -1.08 -12.49 6.22
C THR A 216 0.39 -12.88 6.08
N ALA A 217 1.15 -12.17 5.24
CA ALA A 217 2.58 -12.46 5.07
C ALA A 217 3.39 -12.20 6.34
N TYR A 218 3.05 -11.14 7.07
CA TYR A 218 3.68 -10.82 8.35
C TYR A 218 3.39 -11.89 9.41
N GLN A 219 2.13 -12.28 9.57
CA GLN A 219 1.72 -13.33 10.52
C GLN A 219 2.32 -14.71 10.19
N GLN A 220 2.56 -14.98 8.90
CA GLN A 220 3.23 -16.20 8.44
C GLN A 220 4.76 -16.13 8.56
N GLY A 221 5.33 -15.02 9.03
CA GLY A 221 6.77 -14.82 9.17
C GLY A 221 7.51 -14.71 7.83
N ARG A 222 6.81 -14.40 6.74
CA ARG A 222 7.42 -14.24 5.41
C ARG A 222 8.09 -12.88 5.23
N ILE A 223 7.67 -11.88 6.01
CA ILE A 223 8.30 -10.56 6.11
C ILE A 223 8.53 -10.21 7.57
N ALA A 224 9.62 -9.51 7.89
CA ALA A 224 9.93 -9.10 9.26
C ALA A 224 9.24 -7.79 9.67
N ALA A 225 8.90 -6.93 8.71
CA ALA A 225 8.08 -5.73 8.91
C ALA A 225 6.91 -5.68 7.90
N PRO A 226 5.71 -5.21 8.31
CA PRO A 226 4.53 -5.10 7.44
C PRO A 226 4.59 -3.84 6.55
N ASN A 227 5.69 -3.70 5.82
CA ASN A 227 5.98 -2.60 4.89
C ASN A 227 5.98 -3.12 3.46
N ALA A 228 5.15 -2.53 2.61
CA ALA A 228 5.02 -2.96 1.22
C ALA A 228 5.06 -1.79 0.24
N MET A 229 5.45 -2.09 -1.00
CA MET A 229 5.38 -1.19 -2.14
C MET A 229 4.31 -1.68 -3.11
N LEU A 230 3.25 -0.89 -3.28
CA LEU A 230 2.19 -1.10 -4.25
C LEU A 230 2.49 -0.24 -5.49
N THR A 231 2.67 -0.86 -6.65
CA THR A 231 2.85 -0.11 -7.89
C THR A 231 1.56 -0.05 -8.67
N ILE A 232 1.19 1.14 -9.13
CA ILE A 232 -0.06 1.40 -9.84
C ILE A 232 0.20 2.29 -11.05
N GLY A 233 -0.54 2.06 -12.12
CA GLY A 233 -0.51 2.87 -13.32
C GLY A 233 -0.98 4.27 -13.02
N LEU A 234 -0.33 5.26 -13.64
CA LEU A 234 -0.66 6.68 -13.43
C LEU A 234 -2.16 7.00 -13.61
N SER A 235 -2.87 6.27 -14.48
CA SER A 235 -4.32 6.42 -14.69
C SER A 235 -5.18 6.13 -13.45
N HIS A 236 -4.66 5.42 -12.46
CA HIS A 236 -5.35 5.10 -11.21
C HIS A 236 -5.14 6.17 -10.13
N LEU A 237 -4.16 7.06 -10.30
CA LEU A 237 -3.68 7.94 -9.23
C LEU A 237 -4.78 8.86 -8.69
N GLU A 238 -5.56 9.50 -9.56
CA GLU A 238 -6.63 10.41 -9.14
C GLU A 238 -7.69 9.70 -8.29
N ASP A 239 -8.10 8.49 -8.69
CA ASP A 239 -9.05 7.69 -7.91
C ASP A 239 -8.46 7.25 -6.57
N ILE A 240 -7.18 6.86 -6.52
CA ILE A 240 -6.50 6.50 -5.26
C ILE A 240 -6.51 7.67 -4.30
N ILE A 241 -6.07 8.86 -4.75
CA ILE A 241 -6.04 10.06 -3.90
C ILE A 241 -7.46 10.39 -3.41
N SER A 242 -8.45 10.37 -4.31
CA SER A 242 -9.85 10.64 -3.96
C SER A 242 -10.37 9.68 -2.89
N PHE A 243 -10.06 8.39 -2.99
CA PHE A 243 -10.46 7.40 -1.98
C PHE A 243 -9.75 7.63 -0.65
N LEU A 244 -8.44 7.88 -0.68
CA LEU A 244 -7.64 8.10 0.53
C LEU A 244 -8.09 9.36 1.29
N GLU A 245 -8.41 10.43 0.58
CA GLU A 245 -8.94 11.68 1.16
C GLU A 245 -10.34 11.49 1.75
N ALA A 246 -11.22 10.78 1.04
CA ALA A 246 -12.57 10.50 1.53
C ALA A 246 -12.59 9.49 2.68
N GLY A 247 -11.56 8.65 2.76
CA GLY A 247 -11.49 7.50 3.66
C GLY A 247 -12.46 6.37 3.32
N GLU A 248 -13.07 6.42 2.13
CA GLU A 248 -14.05 5.45 1.66
C GLU A 248 -13.96 5.25 0.13
N ILE A 249 -14.42 4.09 -0.31
CA ILE A 249 -14.70 3.78 -1.71
C ILE A 249 -16.12 4.24 -2.03
N GLY A 250 -16.26 5.45 -2.56
CA GLY A 250 -17.52 5.98 -3.07
C GLY A 250 -17.66 5.81 -4.59
N MET A 251 -18.56 4.94 -5.03
CA MET A 251 -18.87 4.74 -6.45
C MET A 251 -20.37 4.65 -6.70
N THR A 252 -20.88 5.48 -7.61
CA THR A 252 -22.27 5.38 -8.07
C THR A 252 -22.45 4.15 -8.95
N GLY A 253 -23.59 3.46 -8.80
CA GLY A 253 -23.95 2.35 -9.66
C GLY A 253 -24.14 2.78 -11.12
N LEU A 254 -23.92 1.85 -12.04
CA LEU A 254 -24.11 2.05 -13.48
C LEU A 254 -25.07 0.99 -14.01
N HIS A 255 -26.19 1.43 -14.58
CA HIS A 255 -27.10 0.56 -15.30
C HIS A 255 -26.88 0.74 -16.81
N THR A 256 -26.43 -0.33 -17.47
CA THR A 256 -26.43 -0.41 -18.93
C THR A 256 -27.49 -1.39 -19.42
N THR A 257 -27.74 -1.42 -20.74
CA THR A 257 -28.78 -2.29 -21.32
C THR A 257 -28.49 -3.79 -21.14
N SER A 258 -27.25 -4.15 -20.81
CA SER A 258 -26.81 -5.54 -20.73
C SER A 258 -26.22 -5.91 -19.38
N ILE A 259 -25.76 -4.94 -18.58
CA ILE A 259 -25.04 -5.21 -17.33
C ILE A 259 -25.45 -4.17 -16.29
N ALA A 260 -25.72 -4.64 -15.07
CA ALA A 260 -25.90 -3.79 -13.90
C ALA A 260 -24.64 -3.83 -13.05
N PHE A 261 -24.03 -2.67 -12.83
CA PHE A 261 -22.92 -2.47 -11.92
C PHE A 261 -23.46 -1.83 -10.64
N PRO A 262 -23.39 -2.52 -9.48
CA PRO A 262 -23.95 -2.01 -8.23
C PRO A 262 -23.16 -0.78 -7.73
N PRO A 263 -23.76 0.11 -6.92
CA PRO A 263 -22.97 1.10 -6.21
C PRO A 263 -21.95 0.43 -5.28
N GLN A 264 -20.82 1.09 -5.06
CA GLN A 264 -19.87 0.72 -4.00
C GLN A 264 -19.88 1.84 -2.98
N ASN A 265 -20.10 1.50 -1.72
CA ASN A 265 -19.90 2.41 -0.62
C ASN A 265 -19.37 1.61 0.57
N THR A 266 -18.08 1.76 0.84
CA THR A 266 -17.42 1.07 1.93
C THR A 266 -16.25 1.90 2.42
N GLU A 267 -16.05 1.93 3.73
CA GLU A 267 -14.84 2.50 4.33
C GLU A 267 -13.58 1.80 3.80
N LEU A 268 -12.47 2.55 3.73
CA LEU A 268 -11.16 2.02 3.33
C LEU A 268 -10.53 1.19 4.46
N GLU A 269 -10.26 -0.07 4.18
CA GLU A 269 -9.60 -0.99 5.12
C GLU A 269 -8.19 -0.51 5.52
N LEU A 270 -7.48 0.19 4.64
CA LEU A 270 -6.19 0.83 4.94
C LEU A 270 -6.29 1.77 6.15
N LEU A 271 -7.33 2.60 6.20
CA LEU A 271 -7.51 3.56 7.29
C LEU A 271 -8.06 2.88 8.54
N LYS A 272 -9.01 1.94 8.39
CA LYS A 272 -9.55 1.15 9.52
C LYS A 272 -8.47 0.38 10.27
N LYS A 273 -7.52 -0.19 9.53
CA LYS A 273 -6.38 -0.94 10.08
C LYS A 273 -5.20 -0.06 10.49
N GLN A 274 -5.35 1.26 10.42
CA GLN A 274 -4.30 2.23 10.76
C GLN A 274 -2.98 1.96 10.01
N VAL A 275 -3.09 1.69 8.70
CA VAL A 275 -1.95 1.54 7.81
C VAL A 275 -1.50 2.92 7.34
N GLY A 276 -0.22 3.23 7.52
CA GLY A 276 0.39 4.45 6.98
C GLY A 276 0.51 4.36 5.46
N VAL A 277 0.01 5.36 4.76
CA VAL A 277 0.06 5.41 3.30
C VAL A 277 0.96 6.56 2.87
N THR A 278 1.88 6.30 1.94
CA THR A 278 2.67 7.33 1.26
C THR A 278 2.53 7.11 -0.24
N VAL A 279 2.03 8.10 -0.97
CA VAL A 279 1.89 8.04 -2.43
C VAL A 279 3.02 8.83 -3.06
N ILE A 280 3.78 8.19 -3.94
CA ILE A 280 4.97 8.75 -4.59
C ILE A 280 4.76 8.72 -6.10
N VAL A 281 5.03 9.84 -6.76
CA VAL A 281 4.99 9.95 -8.21
C VAL A 281 6.41 10.14 -8.74
N PRO A 282 6.90 9.26 -9.63
CA PRO A 282 8.19 9.44 -10.30
C PRO A 282 8.31 10.79 -10.99
N ARG A 283 9.50 11.40 -10.93
CA ARG A 283 9.79 12.74 -11.44
C ARG A 283 9.44 12.89 -12.93
N ILE A 284 9.69 11.85 -13.74
CA ILE A 284 9.39 11.87 -15.17
C ILE A 284 7.89 11.98 -15.47
N LEU A 285 7.04 11.51 -14.55
CA LEU A 285 5.58 11.55 -14.70
C LEU A 285 4.98 12.91 -14.29
N ILE A 286 5.64 13.65 -13.39
CA ILE A 286 5.21 14.98 -12.93
C ILE A 286 5.51 16.05 -13.99
N SER A 287 6.71 16.02 -14.56
CA SER A 287 7.25 17.05 -15.47
C SER A 287 6.46 17.30 -16.77
N HIS A 288 5.37 16.57 -17.04
CA HIS A 288 4.70 16.57 -18.33
C HIS A 288 3.16 16.57 -18.27
N GLY A 289 2.59 17.32 -17.31
CA GLY A 289 1.18 17.69 -17.34
C GLY A 289 0.29 17.01 -16.30
N PHE A 290 0.88 16.30 -15.34
CA PHE A 290 0.18 15.95 -14.11
C PHE A 290 0.43 17.07 -13.09
N GLU A 291 -0.53 17.99 -12.93
CA GLU A 291 -0.50 18.94 -11.81
C GLU A 291 -0.80 18.17 -10.52
N VAL A 292 0.27 17.79 -9.82
CA VAL A 292 0.17 17.34 -8.45
C VAL A 292 -0.23 18.56 -7.61
N LYS A 293 -1.49 18.64 -7.18
CA LYS A 293 -1.80 19.45 -6.01
C LYS A 293 -1.23 18.71 -4.82
N LYS A 294 -0.12 19.21 -4.24
CA LYS A 294 0.32 18.75 -2.91
C LYS A 294 -0.84 18.96 -1.95
N ARG A 295 -1.34 17.86 -1.37
CA ARG A 295 -2.43 17.89 -0.39
C ARG A 295 -1.90 17.24 0.87
N THR A 296 -1.52 18.11 1.81
CA THR A 296 -1.12 17.80 3.19
C THR A 296 -2.34 17.68 4.07
#